data_AF-A0A1J5QU76-F1
#
_entry.id   AF-A0A1J5QU76-F1
#
_cell.length_a   1.000
_cell.length_b   1.000
_cell.length_c   1.000
_cell.angle_alpha   90.00
_cell.angle_beta   90.00
_cell.angle_gamma   90.00
#
_symmetry.space_group_name_H-M   'P 1'
#
loop_
_entity.id
_entity.type
_entity.pdbx_description
1 polymer ?
#
loop_
_entity_poly.entity_id
_entity_poly.type
_entity_poly.pdbx_seq_one_letter_code
_entity_poly.pdbx_strand_id
1 'polypeptide(L)'
;MRTLTKENAEIVGLHLVMAGRLLDAEPERAYEHAQAAAHRGGRVDVVREAAGLAAYRTGRYAEALRELRTVRRLNGSSEHLAIMADCERGLGRPERAVALAGSPEADELDPESRIELAIVLSGARLDLGEAEAAIAALSGPVVLAASDVLAARVAQARAVALEAAGRSVEAAALLGGFTANELADAAGDVEQDDEIVVYDLESDDDYGDDADDSSVRADGAVGFVGARGGAMPGEAVAPAGVADGEGEA
;
A
#
# COMPACT_ATOMS: atom_id res chain seq x y z
N MET A 1 11.61 16.71 -5.28
CA MET A 1 10.61 15.88 -6.01
C MET A 1 10.59 16.27 -7.50
N ARG A 2 11.40 15.64 -8.35
CA ARG A 2 11.27 15.78 -9.82
C ARG A 2 11.46 14.41 -10.48
N THR A 3 10.65 13.44 -10.08
CA THR A 3 10.67 12.07 -10.61
C THR A 3 9.64 11.84 -11.72
N LEU A 4 8.66 12.74 -11.88
CA LEU A 4 7.60 12.66 -12.89
C LEU A 4 7.47 13.98 -13.64
N THR A 5 7.08 13.92 -14.92
CA THR A 5 6.57 15.08 -15.65
C THR A 5 5.22 15.50 -15.07
N LYS A 6 4.81 16.77 -15.23
CA LYS A 6 3.53 17.28 -14.72
C LYS A 6 2.35 16.41 -15.19
N GLU A 7 2.26 16.15 -16.49
CA GLU A 7 1.25 15.28 -17.09
C GLU A 7 1.25 13.85 -16.50
N ASN A 8 2.42 13.25 -16.29
CA ASN A 8 2.49 11.92 -15.67
C ASN A 8 2.10 11.95 -14.18
N ALA A 9 2.41 13.03 -13.47
CA ALA A 9 2.04 13.20 -12.07
C ALA A 9 0.52 13.29 -11.91
N GLU A 10 -0.17 14.01 -12.80
CA GLU A 10 -1.63 14.10 -12.83
C GLU A 10 -2.27 12.73 -13.04
N ILE A 11 -1.82 11.96 -14.03
CA ILE A 11 -2.35 10.61 -14.30
C ILE A 11 -2.09 9.66 -13.13
N VAL A 12 -0.88 9.69 -12.56
CA VAL A 12 -0.54 8.89 -11.38
C VAL A 12 -1.44 9.28 -10.20
N GLY A 13 -1.64 10.57 -9.95
CA GLY A 13 -2.51 11.08 -8.90
C GLY A 13 -3.94 10.55 -9.03
N LEU A 14 -4.53 10.60 -10.23
CA LEU A 14 -5.87 10.05 -10.48
C LEU A 14 -5.97 8.57 -10.14
N HIS A 15 -4.94 7.77 -10.50
CA HIS A 15 -4.91 6.36 -10.14
C HIS A 15 -4.74 6.14 -8.63
N LEU A 16 -3.94 6.94 -7.94
CA LEU A 16 -3.78 6.83 -6.48
C LEU A 16 -5.08 7.18 -5.74
N VAL A 17 -5.80 8.22 -6.19
CA VAL A 17 -7.12 8.57 -5.63
C VAL A 17 -8.09 7.40 -5.80
N MET A 18 -8.16 6.81 -7.00
CA MET A 18 -9.04 5.67 -7.25
C MET A 18 -8.61 4.41 -6.49
N ALA A 19 -7.30 4.17 -6.34
CA ALA A 19 -6.79 3.06 -5.53
C ALA A 19 -7.19 3.20 -4.07
N GLY A 20 -7.09 4.40 -3.48
CA GLY A 20 -7.52 4.66 -2.11
C GLY A 20 -9.02 4.45 -1.92
N ARG A 21 -9.85 5.03 -2.79
CA ARG A 21 -11.33 4.94 -2.73
C ARG A 21 -11.86 3.51 -2.80
N LEU A 22 -11.21 2.67 -3.60
CA LEU A 22 -11.68 1.32 -3.87
C LEU A 22 -11.05 0.29 -2.93
N LEU A 23 -10.10 0.69 -2.07
CA LEU A 23 -9.24 -0.25 -1.35
C LEU A 23 -10.02 -1.22 -0.46
N ASP A 24 -11.09 -0.73 0.16
CA ASP A 24 -11.91 -1.50 1.10
C ASP A 24 -13.10 -2.16 0.41
N ALA A 25 -13.73 -1.48 -0.56
CA ALA A 25 -14.96 -1.94 -1.22
C ALA A 25 -14.71 -2.83 -2.46
N GLU A 26 -13.70 -2.50 -3.28
CA GLU A 26 -13.38 -3.23 -4.53
C GLU A 26 -11.84 -3.44 -4.65
N PRO A 27 -11.23 -4.24 -3.75
CA PRO A 27 -9.78 -4.32 -3.59
C PRO A 27 -9.04 -4.78 -4.87
N GLU A 28 -9.64 -5.64 -5.69
CA GLU A 28 -9.08 -6.02 -6.99
C GLU A 28 -8.97 -4.84 -7.95
N ARG A 29 -9.98 -3.96 -7.99
CA ARG A 29 -9.95 -2.74 -8.84
C ARG A 29 -8.99 -1.70 -8.27
N ALA A 30 -8.93 -1.58 -6.94
CA ALA A 30 -7.92 -0.75 -6.28
C ALA A 30 -6.51 -1.19 -6.68
N TYR A 31 -6.25 -2.50 -6.69
CA TYR A 31 -4.99 -3.07 -7.14
C TYR A 31 -4.69 -2.74 -8.60
N GLU A 32 -5.65 -2.85 -9.52
CA GLU A 32 -5.45 -2.46 -10.92
C GLU A 32 -5.02 -0.99 -11.07
N HIS A 33 -5.65 -0.08 -10.33
CA HIS A 33 -5.26 1.32 -10.31
C HIS A 33 -3.87 1.54 -9.69
N ALA A 34 -3.57 0.90 -8.57
CA ALA A 34 -2.27 0.99 -7.93
C ALA A 34 -1.14 0.48 -8.86
N GLN A 35 -1.39 -0.62 -9.58
CA GLN A 35 -0.44 -1.12 -10.58
C GLN A 35 -0.31 -0.16 -11.76
N ALA A 36 -1.40 0.44 -12.25
CA ALA A 36 -1.33 1.44 -13.32
C ALA A 36 -0.50 2.68 -12.90
N ALA A 37 -0.58 3.09 -11.64
CA ALA A 37 0.29 4.11 -11.06
C ALA A 37 1.75 3.62 -10.98
N ALA A 38 1.99 2.40 -10.49
CA ALA A 38 3.33 1.82 -10.34
C ALA A 38 4.10 1.70 -11.66
N HIS A 39 3.42 1.37 -12.76
CA HIS A 39 4.03 1.33 -14.09
C HIS A 39 4.56 2.70 -14.56
N ARG A 40 3.97 3.81 -14.07
CA ARG A 40 4.34 5.18 -14.44
C ARG A 40 5.26 5.84 -13.42
N GLY A 41 5.08 5.52 -12.14
CA GLY A 41 5.69 6.19 -11.00
C GLY A 41 6.43 5.25 -10.04
N GLY A 42 6.91 4.10 -10.49
CA GLY A 42 7.54 3.09 -9.65
C GLY A 42 8.82 3.50 -8.91
N ARG A 43 9.26 4.76 -8.94
CA ARG A 43 10.33 5.28 -8.07
C ARG A 43 9.82 6.24 -6.99
N VAL A 44 8.53 6.53 -7.00
CA VAL A 44 7.85 7.36 -6.01
C VAL A 44 7.39 6.43 -4.90
N ASP A 45 7.70 6.79 -3.65
CA ASP A 45 7.36 6.06 -2.44
C ASP A 45 5.84 5.88 -2.30
N VAL A 46 5.04 6.94 -2.40
CA VAL A 46 3.57 6.85 -2.28
C VAL A 46 2.94 5.92 -3.32
N VAL A 47 3.54 5.83 -4.51
CA VAL A 47 3.07 4.91 -5.55
C VAL A 47 3.36 3.46 -5.18
N ARG A 48 4.52 3.20 -4.59
CA ARG A 48 4.89 1.86 -4.11
C ARG A 48 4.09 1.46 -2.88
N GLU A 49 3.80 2.41 -2.01
CA GLU A 49 2.92 2.21 -0.86
C GLU A 49 1.53 1.78 -1.31
N ALA A 50 0.90 2.53 -2.22
CA ALA A 50 -0.40 2.16 -2.78
C ALA A 50 -0.38 0.76 -3.42
N ALA A 51 0.66 0.43 -4.20
CA ALA A 51 0.82 -0.90 -4.77
C ALA A 51 0.97 -1.99 -3.69
N GLY A 52 1.75 -1.72 -2.63
CA GLY A 52 1.95 -2.63 -1.51
C GLY A 52 0.69 -2.89 -0.69
N LEU A 53 -0.06 -1.83 -0.37
CA LEU A 53 -1.31 -1.92 0.38
C LEU A 53 -2.42 -2.62 -0.43
N ALA A 54 -2.57 -2.29 -1.71
CA ALA A 54 -3.55 -2.96 -2.56
C ALA A 54 -3.17 -4.44 -2.81
N ALA A 55 -1.88 -4.75 -2.96
CA ALA A 55 -1.41 -6.13 -3.01
C ALA A 55 -1.72 -6.89 -1.71
N TYR A 56 -1.55 -6.25 -0.55
CA TYR A 56 -1.88 -6.85 0.74
C TYR A 56 -3.38 -7.16 0.86
N ARG A 57 -4.23 -6.19 0.55
CA ARG A 57 -5.70 -6.33 0.57
C ARG A 57 -6.23 -7.45 -0.33
N THR A 58 -5.48 -7.80 -1.37
CA THR A 58 -5.82 -8.86 -2.33
C THR A 58 -5.07 -10.17 -2.09
N GLY A 59 -4.43 -10.34 -0.93
CA GLY A 59 -3.73 -11.57 -0.53
C GLY A 59 -2.42 -11.83 -1.28
N ARG A 60 -1.89 -10.85 -2.02
CA ARG A 60 -0.61 -10.96 -2.76
C ARG A 60 0.57 -10.66 -1.84
N TYR A 61 0.67 -11.38 -0.71
CA TYR A 61 1.58 -11.08 0.40
C TYR A 61 3.05 -10.97 -0.02
N ALA A 62 3.52 -11.81 -0.95
CA ALA A 62 4.89 -11.73 -1.43
C ALA A 62 5.18 -10.43 -2.19
N GLU A 63 4.20 -9.90 -2.94
CA GLU A 63 4.30 -8.63 -3.65
C GLU A 63 4.21 -7.45 -2.69
N ALA A 64 3.21 -7.45 -1.82
CA ALA A 64 3.05 -6.46 -0.76
C ALA A 64 4.35 -6.28 0.04
N LEU A 65 4.93 -7.38 0.51
CA LEU A 65 6.15 -7.36 1.30
C LEU A 65 7.36 -6.81 0.53
N ARG A 66 7.46 -7.04 -0.80
CA ARG A 66 8.52 -6.44 -1.62
C ARG A 66 8.36 -4.93 -1.76
N GLU A 67 7.13 -4.47 -1.97
CA GLU A 67 6.83 -3.04 -2.12
C GLU A 67 7.03 -2.30 -0.80
N LEU A 68 6.47 -2.77 0.31
CA LEU A 68 6.58 -2.12 1.62
C LEU A 68 8.03 -2.08 2.14
N ARG A 69 8.83 -3.13 1.88
CA ARG A 69 10.29 -3.08 2.13
C ARG A 69 10.98 -2.01 1.29
N THR A 70 10.47 -1.74 0.09
CA THR A 70 11.02 -0.71 -0.78
C THR A 70 10.61 0.67 -0.32
N VAL A 71 9.35 0.88 0.08
CA VAL A 71 8.87 2.12 0.74
C VAL A 71 9.78 2.46 1.90
N ARG A 72 9.98 1.52 2.83
CA ARG A 72 10.88 1.70 3.98
C ARG A 72 12.31 2.05 3.59
N ARG A 73 12.86 1.50 2.51
CA ARG A 73 14.20 1.89 2.02
C ARG A 73 14.23 3.30 1.42
N LEU A 74 13.11 3.78 0.87
CA LEU A 74 13.01 5.09 0.24
C LEU A 74 12.81 6.21 1.26
N ASN A 75 11.93 6.03 2.24
CA ASN A 75 11.55 7.07 3.19
C ASN A 75 12.03 6.81 4.64
N GLY A 76 12.52 5.61 4.95
CA GLY A 76 12.96 5.22 6.30
C GLY A 76 11.84 4.87 7.26
N SER A 77 10.57 5.00 6.86
CA SER A 77 9.40 4.78 7.72
C SER A 77 9.19 3.29 8.04
N SER A 78 8.81 3.04 9.29
CA SER A 78 8.46 1.70 9.80
C SER A 78 6.95 1.52 9.97
N GLU A 79 6.11 2.47 9.54
CA GLU A 79 4.65 2.47 9.76
C GLU A 79 3.95 1.18 9.29
N HIS A 80 4.42 0.58 8.20
CA HIS A 80 3.84 -0.66 7.66
C HIS A 80 4.39 -1.95 8.29
N LEU A 81 5.12 -1.88 9.41
CA LEU A 81 5.75 -3.05 10.03
C LEU A 81 4.72 -4.13 10.40
N ALA A 82 3.53 -3.74 10.88
CA ALA A 82 2.44 -4.66 11.17
C ALA A 82 1.98 -5.41 9.90
N ILE A 83 1.75 -4.71 8.79
CA ILE A 83 1.36 -5.30 7.50
C ILE A 83 2.46 -6.22 6.96
N MET A 84 3.72 -5.83 7.10
CA MET A 84 4.86 -6.66 6.69
C MET A 84 4.94 -7.95 7.51
N ALA A 85 4.68 -7.88 8.82
CA ALA A 85 4.63 -9.05 9.69
C ALA A 85 3.46 -9.96 9.31
N ASP A 86 2.28 -9.39 9.03
CA ASP A 86 1.12 -10.18 8.63
C ASP A 86 1.29 -10.83 7.25
N CYS A 87 1.97 -10.16 6.31
CA CYS A 87 2.39 -10.76 5.05
C CYS A 87 3.27 -12.00 5.26
N GLU A 88 4.20 -11.98 6.23
CA GLU A 88 5.02 -13.16 6.53
C GLU A 88 4.16 -14.31 7.10
N ARG A 89 3.14 -14.00 7.93
CA ARG A 89 2.15 -15.00 8.37
C ARG A 89 1.36 -15.58 7.21
N GLY A 90 0.83 -14.73 6.32
CA GLY A 90 0.10 -15.14 5.11
C GLY A 90 0.95 -15.97 4.14
N LEU A 91 2.27 -15.87 4.22
CA LEU A 91 3.23 -16.73 3.50
C LEU A 91 3.60 -18.03 4.25
N GLY A 92 2.94 -18.32 5.37
CA GLY A 92 3.21 -19.48 6.22
C GLY A 92 4.53 -19.40 7.00
N ARG A 93 4.96 -18.18 7.37
CA ARG A 93 6.23 -17.93 8.08
C ARG A 93 6.01 -17.14 9.38
N PRO A 94 5.18 -17.65 10.31
CA PRO A 94 4.84 -16.94 11.54
C PRO A 94 6.06 -16.59 12.40
N GLU A 95 7.15 -17.36 12.36
CA GLU A 95 8.39 -17.05 13.07
C GLU A 95 9.03 -15.75 12.60
N ARG A 96 8.87 -15.40 11.31
CA ARG A 96 9.36 -14.14 10.75
C ARG A 96 8.49 -12.96 11.19
N ALA A 97 7.20 -13.17 11.36
CA ALA A 97 6.31 -12.16 11.94
C ALA A 97 6.67 -11.86 13.40
N VAL A 98 6.95 -12.92 14.19
CA VAL A 98 7.46 -12.78 15.57
C VAL A 98 8.78 -12.02 15.60
N ALA A 99 9.70 -12.32 14.68
CA ALA A 99 10.98 -11.62 14.59
C ALA A 99 10.85 -10.13 14.23
N LEU A 100 9.92 -9.78 13.31
CA LEU A 100 9.60 -8.39 12.98
C LEU A 100 8.98 -7.65 14.16
N ALA A 101 8.09 -8.30 14.92
CA ALA A 101 7.48 -7.69 16.08
C ALA A 101 8.45 -7.41 17.24
N GLY A 102 9.58 -8.13 17.29
CA GLY A 102 10.65 -7.93 18.26
C GLY A 102 11.84 -7.11 17.74
N SER A 103 11.71 -6.46 16.58
CA SER A 103 12.79 -5.66 16.00
C SER A 103 12.85 -4.25 16.64
N PRO A 104 14.01 -3.56 16.61
CA PRO A 104 14.12 -2.19 17.14
C PRO A 104 13.11 -1.20 16.54
N GLU A 105 12.71 -1.44 15.30
CA GLU A 105 11.73 -0.61 14.59
C GLU A 105 10.32 -0.69 15.19
N ALA A 106 9.98 -1.76 15.89
CA ALA A 106 8.72 -1.86 16.62
C ALA A 106 8.63 -0.82 17.76
N ASP A 107 9.77 -0.39 18.28
CA ASP A 107 9.84 0.65 19.31
C ASP A 107 9.63 2.06 18.73
N GLU A 108 9.83 2.24 17.43
CA GLU A 108 9.64 3.51 16.71
C GLU A 108 8.17 3.77 16.33
N LEU A 109 7.32 2.74 16.42
CA LEU A 109 5.90 2.85 16.06
C LEU A 109 5.13 3.78 17.00
N ASP A 110 4.17 4.49 16.42
CA ASP A 110 3.13 5.18 17.18
C ASP A 110 2.25 4.16 17.94
N PRO A 111 1.45 4.61 18.93
CA PRO A 111 0.63 3.72 19.74
C PRO A 111 -0.33 2.83 18.94
N GLU A 112 -0.98 3.36 17.90
CA GLU A 112 -1.96 2.63 17.10
C GLU A 112 -1.26 1.54 16.29
N SER A 113 -0.20 1.89 15.56
CA SER A 113 0.62 0.93 14.81
C SER A 113 1.23 -0.16 15.70
N ARG A 114 1.57 0.16 16.95
CA ARG A 114 2.06 -0.83 17.93
C ARG A 114 0.96 -1.81 18.35
N ILE A 115 -0.28 -1.35 18.47
CA ILE A 115 -1.43 -2.22 18.77
C ILE A 115 -1.71 -3.16 17.60
N GLU A 116 -1.70 -2.64 16.38
CA GLU A 116 -1.82 -3.47 15.16
C GLU A 116 -0.76 -4.56 15.11
N LEU A 117 0.51 -4.20 15.35
CA LEU A 117 1.60 -5.16 15.41
C LEU A 117 1.40 -6.20 16.52
N ALA A 118 0.84 -5.82 17.67
CA ALA A 118 0.55 -6.75 18.77
C ALA A 118 -0.57 -7.74 18.41
N ILE A 119 -1.60 -7.31 17.67
CA ILE A 119 -2.65 -8.18 17.13
C ILE A 119 -2.04 -9.21 16.16
N VAL A 120 -1.19 -8.75 15.23
CA VAL A 120 -0.49 -9.63 14.28
C VAL A 120 0.44 -10.60 15.01
N LEU A 121 1.20 -10.14 16.02
CA LEU A 121 2.05 -10.99 16.86
C LEU A 121 1.23 -12.06 17.57
N SER A 122 0.06 -11.70 18.13
CA SER A 122 -0.85 -12.65 18.77
C SER A 122 -1.27 -13.75 17.78
N GLY A 123 -1.69 -13.36 16.57
CA GLY A 123 -2.01 -14.30 15.49
C GLY A 123 -0.84 -15.21 15.12
N ALA A 124 0.38 -14.66 14.97
CA ALA A 124 1.57 -15.44 14.65
C ALA A 124 1.90 -16.49 15.74
N ARG A 125 1.69 -16.16 17.01
CA ARG A 125 1.85 -17.10 18.13
C ARG A 125 0.80 -18.21 18.09
N LEU A 126 -0.43 -17.91 17.69
CA LEU A 126 -1.46 -18.93 17.49
C LEU A 126 -1.14 -19.88 16.34
N ASP A 127 -0.60 -19.35 15.23
CA ASP A 127 -0.13 -20.16 14.10
C ASP A 127 0.98 -21.15 14.53
N LEU A 128 1.74 -20.81 15.57
CA LEU A 128 2.76 -21.65 16.20
C LEU A 128 2.22 -22.58 17.32
N GLY A 129 0.92 -22.50 17.64
CA GLY A 129 0.31 -23.26 18.73
C GLY A 129 0.63 -22.72 20.14
N GLU A 130 1.10 -21.49 20.25
CA GLU A 130 1.58 -20.86 21.48
C GLU A 130 0.50 -19.93 22.10
N ALA A 131 -0.65 -20.50 22.48
CA ALA A 131 -1.82 -19.71 22.91
C ALA A 131 -1.55 -18.76 24.10
N GLU A 132 -0.81 -19.19 25.11
CA GLU A 132 -0.46 -18.32 26.25
C GLU A 132 0.44 -17.15 25.85
N ALA A 133 1.36 -17.36 24.89
CA ALA A 133 2.19 -16.29 24.35
C ALA A 133 1.36 -15.31 23.50
N ALA A 134 0.34 -15.80 22.80
CA ALA A 134 -0.60 -14.96 22.06
C ALA A 134 -1.41 -14.04 22.99
N ILE A 135 -1.86 -14.54 24.14
CA ILE A 135 -2.53 -13.72 25.17
C ILE A 135 -1.54 -12.69 25.77
N ALA A 136 -0.31 -13.11 26.06
CA ALA A 136 0.72 -12.23 26.61
C ALA A 136 1.06 -11.06 25.67
N ALA A 137 1.13 -11.31 24.35
CA ALA A 137 1.38 -10.28 23.34
C ALA A 137 0.35 -9.13 23.38
N LEU A 138 -0.90 -9.43 23.76
CA LEU A 138 -1.98 -8.45 23.85
C LEU A 138 -2.10 -7.80 25.23
N SER A 139 -1.25 -8.14 26.20
CA SER A 139 -1.41 -7.70 27.60
C SER A 139 -0.58 -6.45 27.94
N GLY A 140 0.12 -5.86 26.97
CA GLY A 140 0.92 -4.66 27.17
C GLY A 140 0.07 -3.41 27.48
N PRO A 141 0.61 -2.41 28.20
CA PRO A 141 -0.14 -1.23 28.63
C PRO A 141 -0.68 -0.40 27.45
N VAL A 142 0.07 -0.32 26.34
CA VAL A 142 -0.38 0.36 25.12
C VAL A 142 -1.61 -0.33 24.53
N VAL A 143 -1.61 -1.66 24.48
CA VAL A 143 -2.74 -2.47 23.98
C VAL A 143 -3.96 -2.37 24.88
N LEU A 144 -3.75 -2.34 26.20
CA LEU A 144 -4.83 -2.17 27.17
C LEU A 144 -5.43 -0.75 27.17
N ALA A 145 -4.72 0.22 26.60
CA ALA A 145 -5.20 1.60 26.45
C ALA A 145 -5.91 1.85 25.10
N ALA A 146 -6.09 0.82 24.26
CA ALA A 146 -6.86 0.92 23.02
C ALA A 146 -8.28 1.43 23.30
N SER A 147 -8.82 2.26 22.40
CA SER A 147 -10.18 2.80 22.47
C SER A 147 -10.98 2.43 21.22
N ASP A 148 -12.29 2.64 21.31
CA ASP A 148 -13.22 2.58 20.17
C ASP A 148 -13.11 1.26 19.38
N VAL A 149 -13.07 1.34 18.04
CA VAL A 149 -12.96 0.19 17.14
C VAL A 149 -11.71 -0.65 17.45
N LEU A 150 -10.60 -0.02 17.83
CA LEU A 150 -9.36 -0.73 18.13
C LEU A 150 -9.47 -1.56 19.41
N ALA A 151 -10.21 -1.08 20.42
CA ALA A 151 -10.49 -1.86 21.62
C ALA A 151 -11.28 -3.14 21.31
N ALA A 152 -12.27 -3.03 20.42
CA ALA A 152 -13.05 -4.18 19.95
C ALA A 152 -12.17 -5.18 19.16
N ARG A 153 -11.28 -4.69 18.29
CA ARG A 153 -10.31 -5.53 17.55
C ARG A 153 -9.35 -6.28 18.48
N VAL A 154 -8.80 -5.60 19.49
CA VAL A 154 -7.96 -6.23 20.53
C VAL A 154 -8.74 -7.29 21.30
N ALA A 155 -10.01 -7.00 21.65
CA ALA A 155 -10.87 -7.94 22.37
C ALA A 155 -11.15 -9.19 21.54
N GLN A 156 -11.45 -9.04 20.24
CA GLN A 156 -11.62 -10.16 19.31
C GLN A 156 -10.35 -11.01 19.20
N ALA A 157 -9.18 -10.39 18.98
CA ALA A 157 -7.91 -11.10 18.91
C ALA A 157 -7.60 -11.88 20.21
N ARG A 158 -7.85 -11.25 21.37
CA ARG A 158 -7.65 -11.89 22.68
C ARG A 158 -8.66 -13.02 22.92
N ALA A 159 -9.90 -12.86 22.50
CA ALA A 159 -10.92 -13.91 22.60
C ALA A 159 -10.50 -15.17 21.83
N VAL A 160 -10.02 -15.01 20.59
CA VAL A 160 -9.47 -16.13 19.80
C VAL A 160 -8.30 -16.81 20.52
N ALA A 161 -7.39 -16.04 21.11
CA ALA A 161 -6.26 -16.60 21.86
C ALA A 161 -6.69 -17.32 23.14
N LEU A 162 -7.69 -16.80 23.85
CA LEU A 162 -8.29 -17.43 25.03
C LEU A 162 -8.97 -18.76 24.66
N GLU A 163 -9.70 -18.80 23.55
CA GLU A 163 -10.32 -20.03 23.05
C GLU A 163 -9.29 -21.10 22.71
N ALA A 164 -8.20 -20.72 22.04
CA ALA A 164 -7.08 -21.62 21.75
C ALA A 164 -6.40 -22.16 23.04
N ALA A 165 -6.44 -21.40 24.13
CA ALA A 165 -5.98 -21.82 25.46
C ALA A 165 -7.03 -22.63 26.25
N GLY A 166 -8.21 -22.91 25.68
CA GLY A 166 -9.31 -23.63 26.35
C GLY A 166 -10.10 -22.77 27.36
N ARG A 167 -9.98 -21.44 27.29
CA ARG A 167 -10.61 -20.46 28.22
C ARG A 167 -11.85 -19.81 27.60
N SER A 168 -12.73 -20.60 27.00
CA SER A 168 -13.90 -20.11 26.24
C SER A 168 -14.88 -19.27 27.06
N VAL A 169 -15.04 -19.54 28.36
CA VAL A 169 -15.91 -18.74 29.24
C VAL A 169 -15.37 -17.32 29.40
N GLU A 170 -14.04 -17.17 29.52
CA GLU A 170 -13.39 -15.86 29.62
C GLU A 170 -13.44 -15.11 28.28
N ALA A 171 -13.27 -15.82 27.17
CA ALA A 171 -13.42 -15.25 25.82
C ALA A 171 -14.83 -14.68 25.60
N ALA A 172 -15.87 -15.46 25.95
CA ALA A 172 -17.25 -15.02 25.83
C ALA A 172 -17.57 -13.83 26.76
N ALA A 173 -17.07 -13.85 28.00
CA ALA A 173 -17.24 -12.75 28.94
C ALA A 173 -16.56 -11.46 28.44
N LEU A 174 -15.38 -11.56 27.82
CA LEU A 174 -14.66 -10.44 27.23
C LEU A 174 -15.45 -9.80 26.09
N LEU A 175 -15.95 -10.60 25.15
CA LEU A 175 -16.75 -10.10 24.03
C LEU A 175 -18.11 -9.55 24.46
N GLY A 176 -18.68 -10.04 25.56
CA GLY A 176 -19.91 -9.52 26.14
C GLY A 176 -19.84 -8.06 26.60
N GLY A 177 -18.64 -7.46 26.64
CA GLY A 177 -18.43 -6.04 26.89
C GLY A 177 -18.70 -5.13 25.67
N PHE A 178 -18.92 -5.70 24.48
CA PHE A 178 -19.12 -4.97 23.22
C PHE A 178 -20.50 -5.28 22.62
N THR A 179 -21.05 -4.31 21.90
CA THR A 179 -22.24 -4.48 21.08
C THR A 179 -21.92 -5.22 19.78
N ALA A 180 -22.96 -5.76 19.12
CA ALA A 180 -22.80 -6.41 17.82
C ALA A 180 -22.25 -5.46 16.74
N ASN A 181 -22.63 -4.18 16.76
CA ASN A 181 -22.14 -3.19 15.82
C ASN A 181 -20.65 -2.88 16.05
N GLU A 182 -20.23 -2.66 17.29
CA GLU A 182 -18.81 -2.42 17.60
C GLU A 182 -17.92 -3.59 17.15
N LEU A 183 -18.41 -4.82 17.26
CA LEU A 183 -17.70 -6.02 16.79
C LEU A 183 -17.71 -6.16 15.26
N ALA A 184 -18.78 -5.74 14.58
CA ALA A 184 -18.86 -5.72 13.12
C ALA A 184 -17.93 -4.64 12.53
N ASP A 185 -17.97 -3.43 13.10
CA ASP A 185 -17.07 -2.32 12.73
C ASP A 185 -15.60 -2.74 12.89
N ALA A 186 -15.28 -3.45 13.97
CA ALA A 186 -13.95 -4.01 14.23
C ALA A 186 -13.52 -5.07 13.19
N ALA A 187 -14.46 -5.82 12.61
CA ALA A 187 -14.18 -6.81 11.58
C ALA A 187 -13.89 -6.17 10.20
N GLY A 188 -14.17 -4.86 10.04
CA GLY A 188 -14.03 -4.15 8.78
C GLY A 188 -15.24 -4.27 7.86
N ASP A 189 -16.40 -4.69 8.38
CA ASP A 189 -17.67 -4.75 7.66
C ASP A 189 -18.30 -3.34 7.60
N VAL A 190 -17.82 -2.46 6.71
CA VAL A 190 -18.45 -1.14 6.50
C VAL A 190 -18.73 -0.89 5.03
N GLU A 191 -20.00 -0.61 4.71
CA GLU A 191 -20.39 0.12 3.49
C GLU A 191 -19.97 1.59 3.67
N GLN A 192 -18.96 2.06 2.93
CA GLN A 192 -18.52 3.46 2.98
C GLN A 192 -19.29 4.29 1.94
N ASP A 193 -20.13 5.22 2.39
CA ASP A 193 -20.67 6.32 1.57
C ASP A 193 -19.65 7.48 1.58
N ASP A 194 -18.76 7.52 0.59
CA ASP A 194 -17.69 8.53 0.52
C ASP A 194 -18.05 9.71 -0.41
N GLU A 195 -18.35 10.88 0.16
CA GLU A 195 -18.21 12.17 -0.53
C GLU A 195 -16.80 12.74 -0.30
N ILE A 196 -15.87 12.46 -1.20
CA ILE A 196 -14.52 13.05 -1.19
C ILE A 196 -14.51 14.32 -2.03
N VAL A 197 -14.35 15.47 -1.37
CA VAL A 197 -14.12 16.77 -2.00
C VAL A 197 -12.65 16.87 -2.41
N VAL A 198 -12.37 16.81 -3.72
CA VAL A 198 -11.05 17.09 -4.27
C VAL A 198 -10.92 18.60 -4.44
N TYR A 199 -10.07 19.23 -3.63
CA TYR A 199 -9.67 20.62 -3.86
C TYR A 199 -8.62 20.65 -4.96
N ASP A 200 -8.98 21.22 -6.11
CA ASP A 200 -8.00 21.59 -7.12
C ASP A 200 -7.20 22.76 -6.53
N LEU A 201 -5.91 22.53 -6.26
CA LEU A 201 -5.00 23.61 -5.89
C LEU A 201 -4.66 24.32 -7.21
N GLU A 202 -5.49 25.29 -7.59
CA GLU A 202 -5.19 26.18 -8.71
C GLU A 202 -3.76 26.70 -8.55
N SER A 203 -2.97 26.51 -9.61
CA SER A 203 -1.61 27.01 -9.73
C SER A 203 -1.64 28.54 -9.68
N ASP A 204 -1.09 29.13 -8.62
CA ASP A 204 -0.69 30.54 -8.59
C ASP A 204 0.48 30.74 -9.58
N ASP A 205 0.18 30.70 -10.88
CA ASP A 205 1.02 31.26 -11.93
C ASP A 205 0.57 32.71 -12.18
N ASP A 206 0.73 33.58 -11.17
CA ASP A 206 0.74 35.04 -11.38
C ASP A 206 2.13 35.45 -11.88
N TYR A 207 2.39 35.17 -13.15
CA TYR A 207 3.39 35.88 -13.93
C TYR A 207 2.67 36.88 -14.83
N GLY A 208 2.24 37.99 -14.23
CA GLY A 208 1.95 39.23 -14.95
C GLY A 208 3.24 39.80 -15.56
N ASP A 209 3.46 39.47 -16.84
CA ASP A 209 4.37 40.17 -17.74
C ASP A 209 3.77 41.53 -18.10
N ASP A 210 4.33 42.61 -17.55
CA ASP A 210 4.18 43.98 -18.06
C ASP A 210 5.58 44.54 -18.35
N ALA A 211 6.13 44.14 -19.50
CA ALA A 211 7.23 44.83 -20.15
C ALA A 211 6.69 45.60 -21.37
N ASP A 212 6.48 46.91 -21.22
CA ASP A 212 6.50 47.85 -22.35
C ASP A 212 7.19 49.16 -21.95
N ASP A 213 8.36 49.41 -22.54
CA ASP A 213 8.67 50.73 -23.08
C ASP A 213 9.66 50.61 -24.26
N SER A 214 9.07 50.71 -25.46
CA SER A 214 9.53 51.32 -26.70
C SER A 214 11.04 51.37 -27.06
N SER A 215 11.38 50.88 -28.26
CA SER A 215 11.58 51.76 -29.44
C SER A 215 12.36 51.11 -30.62
N VAL A 216 11.94 51.55 -31.82
CA VAL A 216 12.68 51.64 -33.11
C VAL A 216 12.74 50.43 -34.08
N ARG A 217 11.73 50.41 -34.96
CA ARG A 217 11.73 50.37 -36.46
C ARG A 217 12.76 49.56 -37.28
N ALA A 218 12.16 49.04 -38.37
CA ALA A 218 12.66 48.80 -39.75
C ALA A 218 13.22 47.40 -40.00
N ASP A 219 13.06 46.75 -41.17
CA ASP A 219 12.23 46.87 -42.37
C ASP A 219 12.62 45.63 -43.21
N GLY A 220 11.75 45.17 -44.10
CA GLY A 220 12.19 44.48 -45.31
C GLY A 220 12.40 42.96 -45.32
N ALA A 221 11.59 42.32 -46.19
CA ALA A 221 11.97 41.26 -47.14
C ALA A 221 11.40 39.84 -46.93
N VAL A 222 10.46 39.56 -47.83
CA VAL A 222 9.90 38.29 -48.29
C VAL A 222 10.94 37.24 -48.73
N GLY A 223 10.60 35.96 -48.58
CA GLY A 223 11.33 34.84 -49.20
C GLY A 223 10.57 33.50 -49.12
N PHE A 224 10.08 33.04 -50.26
CA PHE A 224 9.28 31.84 -50.52
C PHE A 224 10.16 30.58 -50.76
N VAL A 225 9.49 29.40 -50.88
CA VAL A 225 9.95 28.05 -51.29
C VAL A 225 10.67 27.26 -50.18
N GLY A 226 10.30 26.04 -49.75
CA GLY A 226 9.50 24.97 -50.35
C GLY A 226 10.36 23.71 -50.46
N ALA A 227 9.89 22.55 -49.97
CA ALA A 227 10.12 21.23 -50.57
C ALA A 227 9.56 20.09 -49.70
N ARG A 228 8.82 19.22 -50.38
CA ARG A 228 8.29 17.93 -49.94
C ARG A 228 9.34 16.83 -50.02
N GLY A 229 9.05 15.73 -49.33
CA GLY A 229 9.43 14.35 -49.69
C GLY A 229 10.57 13.81 -48.84
N GLY A 230 10.52 12.58 -48.32
CA GLY A 230 9.63 11.45 -48.56
C GLY A 230 10.44 10.16 -48.34
N ALA A 231 9.71 9.08 -48.04
CA ALA A 231 10.10 7.67 -48.20
C ALA A 231 10.99 7.00 -47.12
N MET A 232 10.32 6.19 -46.28
CA MET A 232 10.70 4.79 -46.01
C MET A 232 10.47 3.96 -47.28
N PRO A 233 11.16 2.83 -47.56
CA PRO A 233 10.72 1.53 -47.01
C PRO A 233 11.78 0.38 -46.94
N GLY A 234 11.36 -0.76 -46.36
CA GLY A 234 11.85 -2.12 -46.67
C GLY A 234 12.65 -2.81 -45.54
N GLU A 235 12.11 -3.70 -44.70
CA GLU A 235 11.58 -5.07 -44.93
C GLU A 235 12.68 -6.15 -45.08
N ALA A 236 12.74 -7.11 -44.14
CA ALA A 236 12.55 -8.55 -44.40
C ALA A 236 13.04 -9.47 -43.25
N VAL A 237 12.22 -10.50 -43.02
CA VAL A 237 12.27 -11.63 -42.06
C VAL A 237 13.15 -12.76 -42.63
N ALA A 238 13.76 -13.68 -41.85
CA ALA A 238 13.29 -15.05 -41.55
C ALA A 238 14.46 -15.95 -40.98
N PRO A 239 14.30 -17.26 -40.66
CA PRO A 239 14.43 -17.77 -39.28
C PRO A 239 15.30 -19.05 -39.12
N ALA A 240 15.18 -19.69 -37.94
CA ALA A 240 15.34 -21.12 -37.62
C ALA A 240 16.67 -21.62 -37.00
N GLY A 241 16.52 -22.43 -35.96
CA GLY A 241 17.56 -23.27 -35.35
C GLY A 241 17.00 -24.10 -34.19
N VAL A 242 16.43 -25.28 -34.51
CA VAL A 242 16.10 -26.36 -33.55
C VAL A 242 17.28 -27.34 -33.55
N ALA A 243 17.67 -27.87 -32.40
CA ALA A 243 18.39 -29.14 -32.30
C ALA A 243 18.11 -29.81 -30.95
N ASP A 244 17.55 -31.02 -31.05
CA ASP A 244 17.39 -32.02 -30.01
C ASP A 244 18.73 -32.59 -29.52
N GLY A 245 18.71 -33.21 -28.34
CA GLY A 245 19.81 -34.03 -27.82
C GLY A 245 19.43 -34.78 -26.54
N GLU A 246 18.79 -35.94 -26.70
CA GLU A 246 18.64 -36.99 -25.70
C GLU A 246 19.99 -37.65 -25.35
N GLY A 247 20.08 -38.26 -24.16
CA GLY A 247 21.18 -39.16 -23.79
C GLY A 247 21.03 -39.75 -22.39
N GLU A 248 20.52 -40.99 -22.31
CA GLU A 248 20.48 -41.88 -21.15
C GLU A 248 21.88 -42.25 -20.61
N ALA A 249 22.00 -42.36 -19.28
CA ALA A 249 22.54 -43.50 -18.50
C ALA A 249 22.87 -43.08 -17.06
#